data_AF-A0A3D0W0S1-F1
#
_entry.id   AF-A0A3D0W0S1-F1
#
_cell.length_a   1.000
_cell.length_b   1.000
_cell.length_c   1.000
_cell.angle_alpha   90.00
_cell.angle_beta   90.00
_cell.angle_gamma   90.00
#
_symmetry.space_group_name_H-M   'P 1'
#
loop_
_entity.id
_entity.type
_entity.pdbx_description
1 polymer ?
#
loop_
_entity_poly.entity_id
_entity_poly.type
_entity_poly.pdbx_seq_one_letter_code
_entity_poly.pdbx_strand_id
1 'polypeptide(L)'
;MSSLFYLVIGIILVMFLVETYVSFLNYRYRSTPIPENVKGVYDEQAYQKWLAYTMTNFKFQMIKHVVSTLFLLALLVFGVFGLWEGIVNSWILDS
;
A
#
# COMPACT_ATOMS: atom_id res chain seq x y z
N MET A 1 -26.38 1.71 8.68
CA MET A 1 -25.14 2.20 8.01
C MET A 1 -25.54 3.13 6.88
N SER A 2 -24.91 4.29 6.76
CA SER A 2 -25.22 5.30 5.73
C SER A 2 -24.64 4.90 4.36
N SER A 3 -25.24 5.38 3.28
CA SER A 3 -24.71 5.19 1.91
C SER A 3 -23.27 5.68 1.75
N LEU A 4 -22.90 6.73 2.48
CA LEU A 4 -21.56 7.32 2.48
C LEU A 4 -20.50 6.37 3.08
N PHE A 5 -20.86 5.56 4.08
CA PHE A 5 -19.94 4.58 4.67
C PHE A 5 -19.50 3.52 3.65
N TYR A 6 -20.46 2.96 2.90
CA TYR A 6 -20.18 1.99 1.85
C TYR A 6 -19.40 2.60 0.68
N LEU A 7 -19.65 3.88 0.37
CA LEU A 7 -18.89 4.62 -0.65
C LEU A 7 -17.41 4.74 -0.25
N VAL A 8 -17.11 5.09 1.01
CA VAL A 8 -15.73 5.18 1.50
C VAL A 8 -15.02 3.83 1.43
N ILE A 9 -15.67 2.75 1.87
CA ILE A 9 -15.12 1.39 1.74
C ILE A 9 -14.85 1.05 0.27
N GLY A 10 -15.79 1.37 -0.61
CA GLY A 10 -15.65 1.14 -2.05
C GLY A 10 -14.42 1.84 -2.63
N ILE A 11 -14.19 3.10 -2.28
CA ILE A 11 -13.01 3.85 -2.73
C ILE A 11 -11.72 3.19 -2.24
N ILE A 12 -11.65 2.83 -0.95
CA ILE A 12 -10.46 2.16 -0.38
C ILE A 12 -10.17 0.85 -1.11
N LEU A 13 -11.20 0.05 -1.38
CA LEU A 13 -11.04 -1.22 -2.10
C LEU A 13 -10.59 -1.02 -3.54
N VAL A 14 -11.15 -0.03 -4.26
CA VAL A 14 -10.72 0.29 -5.63
C VAL A 14 -9.26 0.73 -5.65
N MET A 15 -8.85 1.60 -4.73
CA MET A 15 -7.45 2.02 -4.61
C MET A 15 -6.52 0.84 -4.34
N PHE A 16 -6.88 -0.01 -3.38
CA PHE A 16 -6.14 -1.22 -3.06
C PHE A 16 -5.97 -2.14 -4.28
N LEU A 17 -7.04 -2.33 -5.06
CA LEU A 17 -7.00 -3.14 -6.28
C LEU A 17 -6.10 -2.53 -7.36
N VAL A 18 -6.17 -1.21 -7.57
CA VAL A 18 -5.31 -0.51 -8.55
C VAL A 18 -3.84 -0.61 -8.15
N GLU A 19 -3.50 -0.36 -6.89
CA GLU A 19 -2.13 -0.47 -6.38
C GLU A 19 -1.59 -1.90 -6.48
N THR A 20 -2.43 -2.89 -6.14
CA THR A 20 -2.10 -4.31 -6.28
C THR A 20 -1.89 -4.69 -7.75
N TYR A 21 -2.72 -4.19 -8.65
CA TYR A 21 -2.61 -4.45 -10.09
C TYR A 21 -1.31 -3.88 -10.67
N VAL A 22 -0.97 -2.62 -10.35
CA VAL A 22 0.31 -2.01 -10.76
C VAL A 22 1.49 -2.78 -10.18
N SER A 23 1.38 -3.23 -8.94
CA SER A 23 2.40 -4.04 -8.28
C SER A 23 2.61 -5.39 -8.97
N PHE A 24 1.53 -6.06 -9.37
CA PHE A 24 1.59 -7.28 -10.15
C PHE A 24 2.27 -7.06 -11.51
N LEU A 25 1.96 -5.95 -12.18
CA LEU A 25 2.56 -5.59 -13.46
C LEU A 25 4.07 -5.31 -13.31
N ASN A 26 4.47 -4.56 -12.29
CA ASN A 26 5.89 -4.31 -11.97
C ASN A 26 6.65 -5.61 -11.68
N TYR A 27 6.03 -6.56 -10.96
CA TYR A 27 6.62 -7.86 -10.73
C TYR A 27 6.86 -8.61 -12.05
N ARG A 28 5.89 -8.57 -12.97
CA ARG A 28 5.97 -9.25 -14.27
C ARG A 28 7.04 -8.66 -15.19
N TYR A 29 7.17 -7.33 -15.26
CA TYR A 29 8.16 -6.65 -16.11
C TYR A 29 9.58 -6.65 -15.55
N ARG A 30 9.80 -7.13 -14.32
CA ARG A 30 11.13 -7.18 -13.71
C ARG A 30 12.13 -8.07 -14.48
N SER A 31 11.64 -9.10 -15.16
CA SER A 31 12.49 -10.06 -15.87
C SER A 31 12.83 -9.62 -17.30
N THR A 32 12.38 -8.44 -17.71
CA THR A 32 12.63 -7.95 -19.07
C THR A 32 14.09 -7.52 -19.19
N PRO A 33 14.87 -8.07 -20.14
CA PRO A 33 16.27 -7.68 -20.31
C PRO A 33 16.38 -6.20 -20.70
N ILE A 34 17.50 -5.58 -20.31
CA ILE A 34 17.79 -4.18 -20.61
C ILE A 34 17.76 -4.00 -22.14
N PRO A 35 16.98 -3.04 -22.67
CA PRO A 35 16.95 -2.79 -24.10
C PRO A 35 18.32 -2.36 -24.62
N GLU A 36 18.72 -2.87 -25.79
CA GLU A 36 20.10 -2.77 -26.28
C GLU A 36 20.59 -1.33 -26.49
N ASN A 37 19.67 -0.39 -26.68
CA ASN A 37 19.95 1.03 -26.91
C ASN A 37 20.54 1.77 -25.68
N VAL A 38 20.46 1.20 -24.48
CA VAL A 38 20.98 1.83 -23.24
C VAL A 38 22.04 0.98 -22.52
N LYS A 39 22.43 -0.17 -23.08
CA LYS A 39 23.44 -1.08 -22.51
C LYS A 39 24.79 -0.41 -22.24
N GLY A 40 25.18 0.59 -23.04
CA GLY A 40 26.46 1.28 -22.90
C GLY A 40 26.51 2.36 -21.80
N VAL A 41 25.35 2.74 -21.23
CA VAL A 41 25.26 3.82 -20.22
C VAL A 41 25.27 3.25 -18.80
N TYR A 42 24.81 2.02 -18.62
CA TYR A 42 24.67 1.38 -17.32
C TYR A 42 25.74 0.31 -17.11
N ASP A 43 26.48 0.40 -16.00
CA ASP A 43 27.26 -0.73 -15.49
C ASP A 43 26.30 -1.85 -15.05
N GLU A 44 26.42 -3.00 -15.71
CA GLU A 44 25.56 -4.17 -15.50
C GLU A 44 25.62 -4.65 -14.04
N GLN A 45 26.78 -4.59 -13.38
CA GLN A 45 26.89 -5.01 -11.97
C GLN A 45 26.17 -4.04 -11.04
N ALA A 46 26.33 -2.74 -11.25
CA ALA A 46 25.64 -1.70 -10.47
C ALA A 46 24.12 -1.77 -10.66
N TYR A 47 23.66 -2.01 -11.88
CA TYR A 47 22.24 -2.17 -12.21
C TYR A 47 21.61 -3.38 -11.52
N GLN A 48 22.27 -4.54 -11.57
CA GLN A 48 21.79 -5.76 -10.89
C GLN A 48 21.68 -5.56 -9.38
N LYS A 49 22.66 -4.87 -8.77
CA LYS A 49 22.63 -4.53 -7.35
C LYS A 49 21.45 -3.59 -7.02
N TRP A 50 21.22 -2.56 -7.83
CA TRP A 50 20.07 -1.65 -7.68
C TRP A 50 18.74 -2.38 -7.84
N LEU A 51 18.63 -3.31 -8.80
CA LEU A 51 17.44 -4.10 -9.05
C LEU A 51 17.12 -5.06 -7.89
N ALA A 52 18.15 -5.67 -7.28
CA ALA A 52 18.00 -6.52 -6.10
C ALA A 52 17.50 -5.73 -4.88
N TYR A 53 18.09 -4.55 -4.64
CA TYR A 53 17.69 -3.67 -3.54
C TYR A 53 16.25 -3.16 -3.72
N THR A 54 15.93 -2.66 -4.90
CA THR A 54 14.59 -2.16 -5.24
C THR A 54 13.53 -3.24 -5.04
N MET A 55 13.82 -4.49 -5.44
CA MET A 55 12.85 -5.57 -5.27
C MET A 55 12.63 -5.97 -3.81
N THR A 56 13.69 -5.96 -3.02
CA THR A 56 13.59 -6.31 -1.60
C THR A 56 12.70 -5.31 -0.88
N ASN A 57 12.93 -4.01 -1.14
CA ASN A 57 12.07 -2.94 -0.63
C ASN A 57 10.64 -3.05 -1.15
N PHE A 58 10.45 -3.34 -2.44
CA PHE A 58 9.12 -3.49 -3.04
C PHE A 58 8.28 -4.58 -2.37
N LYS A 59 8.87 -5.76 -2.10
CA LYS A 59 8.18 -6.84 -1.38
C LYS A 59 7.73 -6.40 0.01
N PHE A 60 8.61 -5.71 0.75
CA PHE A 60 8.29 -5.22 2.07
C PHE A 60 7.16 -4.17 2.04
N GLN A 61 7.23 -3.24 1.08
CA GLN A 61 6.18 -2.22 0.88
C GLN A 61 4.83 -2.86 0.54
N MET A 62 4.80 -3.91 -0.29
CA MET A 62 3.56 -4.61 -0.62
C MET A 62 2.93 -5.27 0.61
N ILE A 63 3.73 -5.94 1.46
CA ILE A 63 3.22 -6.52 2.71
C ILE A 63 2.65 -5.43 3.62
N LYS A 64 3.39 -4.33 3.79
CA LYS A 64 2.94 -3.19 4.58
C LYS A 64 1.62 -2.62 4.05
N HIS A 65 1.50 -2.42 2.75
CA HIS A 65 0.29 -1.90 2.11
C HIS A 65 -0.93 -2.79 2.40
N VAL A 66 -0.80 -4.11 2.25
CA VAL A 66 -1.88 -5.06 2.53
C VAL A 66 -2.28 -5.02 4.01
N VAL A 67 -1.30 -5.13 4.91
CA VAL A 67 -1.56 -5.13 6.36
C VAL A 67 -2.22 -3.81 6.79
N SER A 68 -1.71 -2.67 6.34
CA SER A 68 -2.27 -1.36 6.69
C SER A 68 -3.68 -1.17 6.14
N THR A 69 -3.97 -1.62 4.92
CA THR A 69 -5.31 -1.51 4.34
C THR A 69 -6.31 -2.38 5.09
N LEU A 70 -5.97 -3.64 5.38
CA LEU A 70 -6.84 -4.53 6.15
C LEU A 70 -7.06 -4.01 7.57
N PHE A 71 -6.02 -3.49 8.20
CA PHE A 71 -6.12 -2.87 9.52
C PHE A 71 -7.07 -1.67 9.49
N LEU A 72 -6.92 -0.76 8.52
CA LEU A 72 -7.81 0.37 8.34
C LEU A 72 -9.28 -0.06 8.15
N LEU A 73 -9.53 -1.04 7.27
CA LEU A 73 -10.87 -1.57 7.04
C LEU A 73 -11.46 -2.20 8.30
N ALA A 74 -10.66 -2.94 9.08
CA ALA A 74 -11.10 -3.48 10.35
C ALA A 74 -11.50 -2.36 11.32
N LEU A 75 -10.67 -1.32 11.50
CA LEU A 75 -10.99 -0.18 12.36
C LEU A 75 -12.30 0.50 11.96
N LEU A 76 -12.52 0.66 10.64
CA LEU A 76 -13.76 1.23 10.09
C LEU A 76 -14.99 0.38 10.38
N VAL A 77 -14.91 -0.93 10.15
CA VAL A 77 -16.06 -1.85 10.34
C VAL A 77 -16.38 -2.04 11.82
N PHE A 78 -15.37 -2.11 12.68
CA PHE A 78 -15.56 -2.23 14.13
C PHE A 78 -15.94 -0.89 14.80
N GLY A 79 -16.01 0.21 14.05
CA GLY A 79 -16.40 1.51 14.59
C GLY A 79 -15.43 2.05 15.64
N VAL A 80 -14.15 1.65 15.55
CA VAL A 80 -13.14 1.97 16.55
C VAL A 80 -13.01 3.48 16.75
N PHE A 81 -13.14 4.27 15.68
CA PHE A 81 -13.15 5.74 15.74
C PHE A 81 -14.20 6.30 16.71
N GLY A 82 -15.40 5.73 16.77
CA GLY A 82 -16.44 6.18 17.72
C GLY A 82 -16.11 5.85 19.17
N LEU A 83 -15.42 4.72 19.41
CA LEU A 83 -14.91 4.39 20.75
C LEU A 83 -13.82 5.38 21.19
N TRP A 84 -12.90 5.73 20.28
CA TRP A 84 -11.88 6.74 20.56
C TRP A 84 -12.48 8.10 20.87
N GLU A 85 -13.49 8.54 20.12
CA GLU A 85 -14.21 9.80 20.40
C GLU A 85 -14.84 9.78 21.79
N GLY A 86 -15.49 8.68 22.18
CA GLY A 86 -16.07 8.53 23.53
C GLY A 86 -15.02 8.63 24.63
N ILE A 87 -13.88 7.97 24.45
CA ILE A 87 -12.74 8.05 25.38
C ILE A 87 -12.25 9.49 25.43
N VAL A 88 -11.83 10.08 24.31
CA VAL A 88 -11.24 11.43 24.29
C VAL A 88 -12.20 12.46 24.91
N ASN A 89 -13.49 12.38 24.61
CA ASN A 89 -14.48 13.27 25.21
C ASN A 89 -14.64 13.06 26.72
N SER A 90 -14.52 11.83 27.23
CA SER A 90 -14.54 11.62 28.68
C SER A 90 -13.35 12.26 29.38
N TRP A 91 -12.15 12.24 28.77
CA TRP A 91 -10.97 12.90 29.32
C TRP A 91 -11.07 14.43 29.29
N ILE A 92 -11.65 14.99 28.23
CA ILE A 92 -11.79 16.45 28.07
C ILE A 92 -12.90 17.03 28.94
N LEU A 93 -14.00 16.29 29.16
CA LEU A 93 -15.14 16.76 29.95
C LEU A 93 -14.98 16.48 31.46
N ASP A 94 -14.03 15.63 31.85
CA ASP A 94 -13.64 15.33 33.24
C ASP A 94 -12.40 16.13 33.71
N SER A 95 -11.81 16.97 32.84
CA SER A 95 -10.71 17.91 33.13
C SER A 95 -11.20 19.35 33.24
#